data_AF-A0A0D6LF65-F1
#
_entry.id   AF-A0A0D6LF65-F1
#
_cell.length_a   1.000
_cell.length_b   1.000
_cell.length_c   1.000
_cell.angle_alpha   90.00
_cell.angle_beta   90.00
_cell.angle_gamma   90.00
#
_symmetry.space_group_name_H-M   'P 1'
#
loop_
_entity.id
_entity.type
_entity.pdbx_description
1 polymer ?
#
loop_
_entity_poly.entity_id
_entity_poly.type
_entity_poly.pdbx_seq_one_letter_code
_entity_poly.pdbx_strand_id
1 'polypeptide(L)'
;MSEFGFECCMHKKVGSSRDNECFLACLIPKSKYVDRTRISSGTMSLFKPAGGILRTNLSWDDLQESVFETFGKDAKFGPSKDAKDIGFASGFMSKICLITPDWQGRMDGVPEKFVVKVSSQLSFIECKGMFGDIEEEFSTEEFSRAMESEVKKIHNNEITLYKLLEKYDVSEVPRPKKSIEVYYTREFSEENPLKGFIIMEYLADNLSLHIFDNLSPEDILQALHAIASLEAASLKFTDEDKGLFMKNIFGEMFAKALTKETSHFGCPTTDVVRLLNACLSAKDRRENWESLLEKFYSFLKDEVGNNNQMPCTLEQLKQAYRLYFPLGAFMIVPMIGPLFSLANNSDDVEYKERVQELIFEKTEGLLEDIFEFYEKNKNTSSGTEAKESNGGLPL
;
A
#
# COMPACT_ATOMS: atom_id res chain seq x y z
N MET A 1 -13.26 -1.62 1.50
CA MET A 1 -11.99 -0.86 1.68
C MET A 1 -10.81 -1.73 2.10
N SER A 2 -10.95 -3.06 2.15
CA SER A 2 -9.97 -3.97 2.76
C SER A 2 -8.84 -4.46 1.85
N GLU A 3 -8.66 -3.80 0.69
CA GLU A 3 -7.71 -4.20 -0.35
C GLU A 3 -6.80 -3.03 -0.78
N PHE A 4 -6.89 -1.89 -0.10
CA PHE A 4 -6.09 -0.71 -0.43
C PHE A 4 -4.71 -0.82 0.21
N GLY A 5 -3.68 -0.82 -0.63
CA GLY A 5 -2.31 -0.61 -0.19
C GLY A 5 -2.13 0.80 0.34
N PHE A 6 -2.53 1.04 1.58
CA PHE A 6 -1.85 2.03 2.39
C PHE A 6 -0.49 1.42 2.73
N GLU A 7 0.57 1.91 2.09
CA GLU A 7 1.87 1.90 2.73
C GLU A 7 1.68 2.68 4.04
N CYS A 8 1.52 1.95 5.12
CA CYS A 8 1.33 2.52 6.44
C CYS A 8 2.67 3.13 6.86
N CYS A 9 2.90 4.39 6.50
CA CYS A 9 3.94 5.20 7.14
C CYS A 9 3.52 5.38 8.59
N MET A 10 4.10 4.58 9.49
CA MET A 10 3.86 4.71 10.92
C MET A 10 4.89 5.65 11.53
N HIS A 11 4.40 6.62 12.29
CA HIS A 11 5.20 7.74 12.77
C HIS A 11 5.72 7.49 14.18
N LYS A 12 7.05 7.41 14.33
CA LYS A 12 7.70 7.49 15.64
C LYS A 12 8.41 8.83 15.78
N LYS A 13 8.00 9.63 16.76
CA LYS A 13 8.68 10.88 17.10
C LYS A 13 9.97 10.55 17.86
N VAL A 14 11.13 10.67 17.21
CA VAL A 14 12.41 10.51 17.90
C VAL A 14 12.75 11.83 18.60
N GLY A 15 12.94 11.75 19.91
CA GLY A 15 13.43 12.87 20.72
C GLY A 15 14.86 13.24 20.31
N SER A 16 15.09 14.55 20.21
CA SER A 16 16.37 15.22 19.99
C SER A 16 17.60 14.46 20.54
N SER A 17 18.50 14.05 19.64
CA SER A 17 19.93 14.39 19.74
C SER A 17 20.69 14.11 18.44
N ARG A 18 21.37 15.16 17.96
CA ARG A 18 22.59 15.21 17.13
C ARG A 18 22.51 14.72 15.69
N ASP A 19 22.59 15.71 14.80
CA ASP A 19 23.46 15.80 13.62
C ASP A 19 24.06 14.48 13.13
N ASN A 20 23.63 14.08 11.94
CA ASN A 20 24.49 13.50 10.92
C ASN A 20 23.98 13.94 9.56
N GLU A 21 24.53 15.06 9.08
CA GLU A 21 24.71 15.25 7.64
C GLU A 21 25.51 14.05 7.11
N CYS A 22 25.02 13.38 6.08
CA CYS A 22 25.85 12.49 5.28
C CYS A 22 25.81 12.97 3.82
N PHE A 23 26.71 13.90 3.54
CA PHE A 23 27.31 14.07 2.22
C PHE A 23 28.09 12.80 1.87
N LEU A 24 27.87 12.24 0.68
CA LEU A 24 28.97 11.68 -0.12
C LEU A 24 28.60 11.60 -1.59
N ALA A 25 29.30 12.43 -2.36
CA ALA A 25 29.45 12.31 -3.79
C ALA A 25 30.51 11.25 -4.14
N CYS A 26 30.29 10.59 -5.28
CA CYS A 26 31.26 9.88 -6.12
C CYS A 26 32.04 8.69 -5.53
N LEU A 27 31.83 7.51 -6.15
CA LEU A 27 32.86 6.88 -6.99
C LEU A 27 32.20 5.89 -7.98
N ILE A 28 32.38 6.19 -9.26
CA ILE A 28 32.05 5.33 -10.40
C ILE A 28 33.10 4.22 -10.52
N PRO A 29 32.70 2.96 -10.75
CA PRO A 29 33.42 2.07 -11.66
C PRO A 29 32.70 2.01 -13.01
N LYS A 30 33.43 2.39 -14.06
CA LYS A 30 33.02 2.22 -15.46
C LYS A 30 32.96 0.72 -15.80
N SER A 31 31.77 0.18 -16.07
CA SER A 31 31.43 -0.69 -17.22
C SER A 31 30.01 -1.24 -16.96
N LYS A 32 29.00 -1.15 -17.82
CA LYS A 32 28.96 -0.97 -19.27
C LYS A 32 27.95 0.13 -19.59
N TYR A 33 28.38 1.09 -20.41
CA TYR A 33 27.48 1.89 -21.22
C TYR A 33 26.59 0.94 -22.01
N VAL A 34 25.28 0.91 -21.73
CA VAL A 34 24.30 0.50 -22.72
C VAL A 34 23.86 1.78 -23.40
N ASP A 35 24.51 2.11 -24.50
CA ASP A 35 23.97 3.04 -25.47
C ASP A 35 22.64 2.47 -25.99
N ARG A 36 21.54 3.17 -25.70
CA ARG A 36 20.26 2.99 -26.40
C ARG A 36 19.65 4.35 -26.69
N THR A 37 20.39 5.17 -27.42
CA THR A 37 19.76 6.18 -28.29
C THR A 37 19.07 5.48 -29.47
N ARG A 38 17.86 4.97 -29.22
CA ARG A 38 16.81 4.73 -30.23
C ARG A 38 15.51 4.47 -29.48
N ILE A 39 14.75 5.54 -29.25
CA ILE A 39 13.32 5.41 -28.99
C ILE A 39 12.73 4.90 -30.31
N SER A 40 12.53 3.59 -30.44
CA SER A 40 11.73 3.06 -31.54
C SER A 40 10.30 3.58 -31.34
N SER A 41 9.57 3.84 -32.42
CA SER A 41 8.16 4.22 -32.41
C SER A 41 7.27 3.03 -31.99
N GLY A 42 7.58 2.44 -30.84
CA GLY A 42 6.77 1.41 -30.21
C GLY A 42 5.50 2.02 -29.64
N THR A 43 4.42 1.25 -29.63
CA THR A 43 3.17 1.58 -28.96
C THR A 43 3.44 2.01 -27.52
N MET A 44 2.99 3.21 -27.14
CA MET A 44 3.11 3.73 -25.76
C MET A 44 2.33 2.83 -24.79
N SER A 45 2.87 2.59 -23.60
CA SER A 45 2.23 1.80 -22.54
C SER A 45 2.72 2.20 -21.15
N LEU A 46 2.07 1.71 -20.09
CA LEU A 46 2.50 1.96 -18.70
C LEU A 46 3.76 1.19 -18.27
N PHE A 47 4.16 0.18 -19.05
CA PHE A 47 5.27 -0.73 -18.77
C PHE A 47 6.49 -0.51 -19.69
N LYS A 48 6.44 0.51 -20.56
CA LYS A 48 7.57 0.91 -21.41
C LYS A 48 8.06 2.30 -21.00
N PRO A 49 9.38 2.51 -20.89
CA PRO A 49 9.94 3.83 -20.64
C PRO A 49 9.50 4.83 -21.72
N ALA A 50 9.17 6.05 -21.29
CA ALA A 50 8.79 7.18 -22.12
C ALA A 50 9.62 8.42 -21.76
N GLY A 51 9.38 9.54 -22.44
CA GLY A 51 10.17 10.77 -22.31
C GLY A 51 9.76 11.71 -21.16
N GLY A 52 8.80 11.31 -20.32
CA GLY A 52 8.28 12.13 -19.22
C GLY A 52 9.12 12.05 -17.94
N ILE A 53 8.56 12.62 -16.88
CA ILE A 53 9.10 12.64 -15.52
C ILE A 53 9.39 11.21 -15.08
N LEU A 54 10.63 10.95 -14.62
CA LEU A 54 11.12 9.63 -14.22
C LEU A 54 10.81 8.51 -15.24
N ARG A 55 10.94 8.83 -16.54
CA ARG A 55 10.70 7.91 -17.67
C ARG A 55 9.25 7.47 -17.83
N THR A 56 8.30 8.13 -17.18
CA THR A 56 6.86 7.87 -17.34
C THR A 56 6.29 8.59 -18.56
N ASN A 57 4.99 8.42 -18.82
CA ASN A 57 4.27 9.17 -19.87
C ASN A 57 3.84 10.59 -19.43
N LEU A 58 4.05 10.95 -18.17
CA LEU A 58 3.69 12.27 -17.63
C LEU A 58 4.78 13.30 -17.94
N SER A 59 4.48 14.32 -18.75
CA SER A 59 5.43 15.40 -19.02
C SER A 59 5.35 16.53 -17.97
N TRP A 60 6.33 17.42 -17.98
CA TRP A 60 6.30 18.64 -17.17
C TRP A 60 5.16 19.59 -17.57
N ASP A 61 4.79 19.62 -18.84
CA ASP A 61 3.69 20.47 -19.33
C ASP A 61 2.35 19.96 -18.81
N ASP A 62 2.13 18.64 -18.85
CA ASP A 62 0.93 18.01 -18.27
C ASP A 62 0.80 18.30 -16.76
N LEU A 63 1.93 18.22 -16.05
CA LEU A 63 1.96 18.51 -14.62
C LEU A 63 1.72 20.01 -14.36
N GLN A 64 2.25 20.89 -15.21
CA GLN A 64 2.08 22.34 -15.10
C GLN A 64 0.61 22.76 -15.28
N GLU A 65 -0.12 22.14 -16.19
CA GLU A 65 -1.57 22.36 -16.36
C GLU A 65 -2.33 22.02 -15.07
N SER A 66 -2.02 20.86 -14.49
CA SER A 66 -2.67 20.38 -13.26
C SER A 66 -2.35 21.28 -12.05
N VAL A 67 -1.11 21.77 -11.99
CA VAL A 67 -0.66 22.74 -10.98
C VAL A 67 -1.38 24.07 -11.14
N PHE A 68 -1.67 24.53 -12.36
CA PHE A 68 -2.46 25.74 -12.57
C PHE A 68 -3.91 25.59 -12.12
N GLU A 69 -4.51 24.42 -12.35
CA GLU A 69 -5.86 24.10 -11.88
C GLU A 69 -5.93 24.11 -10.35
N THR A 70 -4.88 23.63 -9.71
CA THR A 70 -4.82 23.40 -8.26
C THR A 70 -4.41 24.64 -7.47
N PHE A 71 -3.34 25.31 -7.90
CA PHE A 71 -2.67 26.39 -7.17
C PHE A 71 -2.78 27.75 -7.88
N GLY A 72 -3.49 27.81 -9.00
CA GLY A 72 -3.68 29.02 -9.79
C GLY A 72 -2.60 29.25 -10.86
N LYS A 73 -2.90 30.12 -11.82
CA LYS A 73 -2.07 30.35 -13.03
C LYS A 73 -0.69 30.97 -12.77
N ASP A 74 -0.48 31.50 -11.57
CA ASP A 74 0.80 32.06 -11.15
C ASP A 74 1.77 30.99 -10.62
N ALA A 75 1.27 29.77 -10.32
CA ALA A 75 2.08 28.62 -9.89
C ALA A 75 2.89 28.02 -11.06
N LYS A 76 3.89 28.77 -11.54
CA LYS A 76 4.74 28.36 -12.66
C LYS A 76 6.01 27.71 -12.13
N PHE A 77 6.34 26.54 -12.68
CA PHE A 77 7.59 25.89 -12.37
C PHE A 77 8.78 26.68 -12.92
N GLY A 78 9.86 26.71 -12.15
CA GLY A 78 11.09 27.40 -12.51
C GLY A 78 12.01 26.61 -13.43
N PRO A 79 13.11 27.25 -13.86
CA PRO A 79 14.12 26.61 -14.69
C PRO A 79 14.88 25.50 -13.95
N SER A 80 14.96 25.56 -12.62
CA SER A 80 15.67 24.61 -11.76
C SER A 80 14.73 23.61 -11.07
N LYS A 81 13.49 23.45 -11.58
CA LYS A 81 12.57 22.41 -11.14
C LYS A 81 13.22 21.02 -11.25
N ASP A 82 12.90 20.15 -10.30
CA ASP A 82 13.48 18.82 -10.19
C ASP A 82 12.45 17.77 -9.79
N ALA A 83 12.72 16.52 -10.14
CA ALA A 83 11.93 15.36 -9.75
C ALA A 83 12.85 14.24 -9.28
N LYS A 84 12.67 13.81 -8.03
CA LYS A 84 13.42 12.70 -7.41
C LYS A 84 12.52 11.49 -7.21
N ASP A 85 12.98 10.30 -7.58
CA ASP A 85 12.30 9.05 -7.21
C ASP A 85 12.49 8.79 -5.72
N ILE A 86 11.38 8.78 -4.97
CA ILE A 86 11.36 8.44 -3.54
C ILE A 86 10.61 7.13 -3.27
N GLY A 87 10.16 6.44 -4.33
CA GLY A 87 9.41 5.18 -4.23
C GLY A 87 10.17 3.97 -4.77
N PHE A 88 11.49 4.07 -4.98
CA PHE A 88 12.27 2.93 -5.43
C PHE A 88 12.12 1.74 -4.45
N ALA A 89 11.86 0.54 -4.97
CA ALA A 89 11.56 -0.69 -4.24
C ALA A 89 10.29 -0.70 -3.35
N SER A 90 9.55 0.41 -3.26
CA SER A 90 8.32 0.54 -2.45
C SER A 90 7.09 0.85 -3.31
N GLY A 91 7.23 1.65 -4.36
CA GLY A 91 6.13 2.14 -5.19
C GLY A 91 5.41 1.09 -6.04
N PHE A 92 5.99 -0.11 -6.22
CA PHE A 92 5.43 -1.28 -6.92
C PHE A 92 4.74 -0.95 -8.28
N MET A 93 3.44 -0.59 -8.26
CA MET A 93 2.64 -0.21 -9.43
C MET A 93 2.61 1.32 -9.70
N SER A 94 3.51 2.07 -9.09
CA SER A 94 3.60 3.53 -9.25
C SER A 94 5.03 4.02 -9.16
N LYS A 95 5.28 5.14 -9.83
CA LYS A 95 6.46 5.98 -9.61
C LYS A 95 6.10 7.08 -8.62
N ILE A 96 6.84 7.18 -7.53
CA ILE A 96 6.60 8.19 -6.49
C ILE A 96 7.63 9.31 -6.67
N CYS A 97 7.19 10.41 -7.27
CA CYS A 97 8.05 11.54 -7.62
C CYS A 97 7.96 12.61 -6.53
N LEU A 98 9.07 12.93 -5.86
CA LEU A 98 9.18 14.16 -5.08
C LEU A 98 9.50 15.31 -6.03
N ILE A 99 8.57 16.25 -6.18
CA ILE A 99 8.73 17.42 -7.03
C ILE A 99 9.27 18.58 -6.20
N THR A 100 10.39 19.14 -6.67
CA THR A 100 10.88 20.45 -6.24
C THR A 100 10.54 21.44 -7.35
N PRO A 101 9.51 22.28 -7.18
CA PRO A 101 8.91 23.05 -8.26
C PRO A 101 9.74 24.26 -8.72
N ASP A 102 10.62 24.79 -7.85
CA ASP A 102 11.38 26.03 -8.11
C ASP A 102 10.44 27.18 -8.52
N TRP A 103 9.43 27.50 -7.69
CA TRP A 103 8.36 28.44 -8.08
C TRP A 103 8.89 29.78 -8.62
N GLN A 104 8.33 30.22 -9.75
CA GLN A 104 8.66 31.54 -10.32
C GLN A 104 7.97 32.64 -9.52
N GLY A 105 8.73 33.34 -8.68
CA GLY A 105 8.25 34.45 -7.87
C GLY A 105 7.84 34.04 -6.45
N ARG A 106 7.47 35.02 -5.64
CA ARG A 106 7.00 34.77 -4.27
C ARG A 106 5.53 34.37 -4.31
N MET A 107 5.26 33.15 -3.87
CA MET A 107 3.93 32.55 -3.82
C MET A 107 3.59 32.26 -2.36
N ASP A 108 2.43 32.72 -1.89
CA ASP A 108 1.90 32.36 -0.59
C ASP A 108 0.86 31.24 -0.78
N GLY A 109 0.83 30.27 0.14
CA GLY A 109 -0.19 29.19 0.13
C GLY A 109 0.06 28.03 -0.84
N VAL A 110 1.27 27.92 -1.41
CA VAL A 110 1.68 26.75 -2.22
C VAL A 110 2.75 25.92 -1.50
N PRO A 111 2.78 24.59 -1.73
CA PRO A 111 3.78 23.73 -1.09
C PRO A 111 5.19 24.01 -1.65
N GLU A 112 6.20 24.01 -0.77
CA GLU A 112 7.62 24.09 -1.19
C GLU A 112 8.04 22.86 -1.99
N LYS A 113 7.51 21.69 -1.61
CA LYS A 113 7.67 20.40 -2.30
C LYS A 113 6.36 19.62 -2.21
N PHE A 114 6.09 18.79 -3.20
CA PHE A 114 4.91 17.91 -3.20
C PHE A 114 5.24 16.58 -3.87
N VAL A 115 4.43 15.58 -3.59
CA VAL A 115 4.56 14.26 -4.20
C VAL A 115 3.63 14.16 -5.40
N VAL A 116 4.14 13.56 -6.48
CA VAL A 116 3.33 13.10 -7.61
C VAL A 116 3.46 11.59 -7.70
N LYS A 117 2.38 10.88 -7.38
CA LYS A 117 2.27 9.43 -7.58
C LYS A 117 1.76 9.18 -8.99
N VAL A 118 2.64 8.70 -9.88
CA VAL A 118 2.31 8.39 -11.26
C VAL A 118 2.05 6.90 -11.39
N SER A 119 0.84 6.51 -11.79
CA SER A 119 0.50 5.10 -11.98
C SER A 119 1.25 4.52 -13.17
N SER A 120 2.13 3.56 -12.89
CA SER A 120 3.12 3.04 -13.85
C SER A 120 3.67 1.69 -13.41
N GLN A 121 3.85 0.78 -14.36
CA GLN A 121 4.49 -0.52 -14.10
C GLN A 121 6.02 -0.46 -14.11
N LEU A 122 6.62 0.73 -14.33
CA LEU A 122 8.07 0.86 -14.43
C LEU A 122 8.79 0.48 -13.14
N SER A 123 8.24 0.85 -11.97
CA SER A 123 8.83 0.46 -10.68
C SER A 123 8.85 -1.06 -10.50
N PHE A 124 7.75 -1.74 -10.83
CA PHE A 124 7.68 -3.21 -10.84
C PHE A 124 8.72 -3.84 -11.79
N ILE A 125 8.91 -3.26 -12.97
CA ILE A 125 9.85 -3.74 -13.98
C ILE A 125 11.31 -3.47 -13.59
N GLU A 126 11.58 -2.36 -12.89
CA GLU A 126 12.92 -2.04 -12.40
C GLU A 126 13.33 -2.92 -11.22
N CYS A 127 12.35 -3.49 -10.50
CA CYS A 127 12.56 -4.56 -9.54
C CYS A 127 12.76 -5.95 -10.18
N LYS A 128 12.82 -6.07 -11.52
CA LYS A 128 13.23 -7.32 -12.21
C LYS A 128 14.63 -7.73 -11.75
N GLY A 129 14.79 -9.02 -11.43
CA GLY A 129 15.95 -9.61 -10.75
C GLY A 129 15.78 -9.80 -9.24
N MET A 130 14.80 -9.15 -8.58
CA MET A 130 14.55 -9.36 -7.14
C MET A 130 13.74 -10.64 -6.84
N PHE A 131 13.03 -11.19 -7.83
CA PHE A 131 12.08 -12.30 -7.69
C PHE A 131 12.62 -13.69 -8.09
N GLY A 132 13.91 -13.80 -8.47
CA GLY A 132 14.52 -15.09 -8.85
C GLY A 132 13.85 -15.76 -10.05
N ASP A 133 13.84 -17.10 -10.10
CA ASP A 133 13.37 -17.89 -11.25
C ASP A 133 11.86 -17.75 -11.58
N ILE A 134 11.07 -17.14 -10.69
CA ILE A 134 9.65 -16.79 -10.94
C ILE A 134 9.55 -15.70 -12.04
N GLU A 135 10.67 -15.06 -12.37
CA GLU A 135 10.81 -13.97 -13.33
C GLU A 135 10.42 -14.32 -14.77
N GLU A 136 10.52 -15.58 -15.23
CA GLU A 136 10.18 -15.92 -16.63
C GLU A 136 8.70 -15.68 -16.97
N GLU A 137 7.77 -15.87 -16.02
CA GLU A 137 6.32 -15.71 -16.27
C GLU A 137 5.86 -14.25 -16.10
N PHE A 138 6.34 -13.56 -15.05
CA PHE A 138 5.99 -12.16 -14.74
C PHE A 138 6.70 -11.13 -15.63
N SER A 139 7.78 -11.51 -16.33
CA SER A 139 8.55 -10.57 -17.17
C SER A 139 8.09 -10.50 -18.62
N THR A 140 7.13 -11.35 -19.03
CA THR A 140 6.60 -11.36 -20.40
C THR A 140 5.87 -10.06 -20.73
N GLU A 141 5.98 -9.63 -21.99
CA GLU A 141 5.21 -8.48 -22.49
C GLU A 141 3.71 -8.76 -22.43
N GLU A 142 3.29 -10.01 -22.58
CA GLU A 142 1.91 -10.48 -22.44
C GLU A 142 1.38 -10.25 -21.02
N PHE A 143 2.12 -10.67 -20.00
CA PHE A 143 1.76 -10.43 -18.60
C PHE A 143 1.70 -8.93 -18.27
N SER A 144 2.70 -8.16 -18.72
CA SER A 144 2.74 -6.70 -18.52
C SER A 144 1.56 -5.98 -19.18
N ARG A 145 1.09 -6.47 -20.33
CA ARG A 145 -0.12 -5.98 -21.00
C ARG A 145 -1.38 -6.36 -20.24
N ALA A 146 -1.48 -7.58 -19.73
CA ALA A 146 -2.61 -8.01 -18.92
C ALA A 146 -2.74 -7.16 -17.64
N MET A 147 -1.63 -6.92 -16.94
CA MET A 147 -1.60 -6.06 -15.75
C MET A 147 -1.91 -4.59 -16.04
N GLU A 148 -1.68 -4.10 -17.26
CA GLU A 148 -1.90 -2.68 -17.57
C GLU A 148 -3.34 -2.25 -17.36
N SER A 149 -4.31 -3.12 -17.70
CA SER A 149 -5.73 -2.88 -17.42
C SER A 149 -5.96 -2.74 -15.91
N GLU A 150 -5.44 -3.67 -15.13
CA GLU A 150 -5.68 -3.70 -13.68
C GLU A 150 -5.02 -2.53 -12.96
N VAL A 151 -3.80 -2.15 -13.35
CA VAL A 151 -3.12 -0.96 -12.80
C VAL A 151 -3.93 0.31 -13.01
N LYS A 152 -4.57 0.46 -14.18
CA LYS A 152 -5.45 1.62 -14.46
C LYS A 152 -6.70 1.61 -13.59
N LYS A 153 -7.34 0.45 -13.46
CA LYS A 153 -8.53 0.30 -12.61
C LYS A 153 -8.20 0.55 -11.13
N ILE A 154 -7.08 0.00 -10.62
CA ILE A 154 -6.62 0.19 -9.22
C ILE A 154 -6.38 1.68 -8.94
N HIS A 155 -5.72 2.39 -9.86
CA HIS A 155 -5.49 3.83 -9.74
C HIS A 155 -6.80 4.63 -9.70
N ASN A 156 -7.72 4.38 -10.62
CA ASN A 156 -9.02 5.05 -10.62
C ASN A 156 -9.83 4.71 -9.35
N ASN A 157 -9.72 3.47 -8.85
CA ASN A 157 -10.36 3.01 -7.62
C ASN A 157 -9.82 3.74 -6.37
N GLU A 158 -8.53 4.05 -6.32
CA GLU A 158 -7.92 4.91 -5.30
C GLU A 158 -8.45 6.35 -5.38
N ILE A 159 -8.57 6.92 -6.59
CA ILE A 159 -9.17 8.26 -6.77
C ILE A 159 -10.63 8.29 -6.29
N THR A 160 -11.42 7.27 -6.63
CA THR A 160 -12.79 7.12 -6.15
C THR A 160 -12.86 7.12 -4.62
N LEU A 161 -11.92 6.44 -3.95
CA LEU A 161 -11.84 6.46 -2.48
C LEU A 161 -11.65 7.89 -1.97
N TYR A 162 -10.67 8.64 -2.48
CA TYR A 162 -10.43 10.01 -2.05
C TYR A 162 -11.66 10.92 -2.25
N LYS A 163 -12.32 10.82 -3.41
CA LYS A 163 -13.55 11.57 -3.71
C LYS A 163 -14.68 11.25 -2.73
N LEU A 164 -14.85 9.98 -2.35
CA LEU A 164 -15.88 9.58 -1.39
C LEU A 164 -15.53 10.01 0.04
N LEU A 165 -14.27 9.94 0.44
CA LEU A 165 -13.84 10.44 1.76
C LEU A 165 -14.10 11.95 1.88
N GLU A 166 -13.88 12.72 0.81
CA GLU A 166 -14.24 14.14 0.75
C GLU A 166 -15.77 14.36 0.77
N LYS A 167 -16.52 13.63 -0.07
CA LYS A 167 -18.00 13.69 -0.13
C LYS A 167 -18.66 13.49 1.24
N TYR A 168 -18.11 12.59 2.05
CA TYR A 168 -18.65 12.23 3.36
C TYR A 168 -18.02 12.96 4.54
N ASP A 169 -17.22 14.00 4.27
CA ASP A 169 -16.52 14.82 5.26
C ASP A 169 -15.75 13.96 6.29
N VAL A 170 -15.03 12.96 5.79
CA VAL A 170 -14.24 12.05 6.63
C VAL A 170 -12.91 12.72 6.98
N SER A 171 -12.99 13.81 7.76
CA SER A 171 -11.84 14.56 8.25
C SER A 171 -11.18 13.91 9.47
N GLU A 172 -11.93 13.07 10.21
CA GLU A 172 -11.58 12.53 11.53
C GLU A 172 -10.87 11.17 11.50
N VAL A 173 -10.35 10.69 10.36
CA VAL A 173 -9.37 9.58 10.44
C VAL A 173 -8.21 10.08 11.30
N PRO A 174 -7.93 9.49 12.47
CA PRO A 174 -6.99 9.97 13.47
C PRO A 174 -5.60 9.83 12.90
N ARG A 175 -5.19 10.93 12.32
CA ARG A 175 -3.92 11.13 11.69
C ARG A 175 -3.12 12.04 12.60
N PRO A 176 -1.83 11.74 12.87
CA PRO A 176 -0.99 12.68 13.58
C PRO A 176 -0.76 13.88 12.64
N LYS A 177 -1.54 14.96 12.86
CA LYS A 177 -1.50 16.26 12.14
C LYS A 177 -1.85 16.21 10.65
N LYS A 178 -3.09 16.59 10.32
CA LYS A 178 -3.64 16.81 8.95
C LYS A 178 -3.49 15.58 8.02
N SER A 179 -4.55 15.30 7.27
CA SER A 179 -4.46 14.39 6.12
C SER A 179 -3.31 14.80 5.22
N ILE A 180 -2.56 13.83 4.68
CA ILE A 180 -1.86 14.03 3.40
C ILE A 180 -2.89 14.65 2.47
N GLU A 181 -2.71 15.93 2.18
CA GLU A 181 -3.66 16.67 1.38
C GLU A 181 -3.53 16.19 -0.06
N VAL A 182 -4.63 15.65 -0.63
CA VAL A 182 -4.69 15.32 -2.05
C VAL A 182 -5.05 16.59 -2.78
N TYR A 183 -4.08 17.19 -3.46
CA TYR A 183 -4.26 18.45 -4.15
C TYR A 183 -4.93 18.26 -5.52
N TYR A 184 -4.61 17.18 -6.22
CA TYR A 184 -5.11 16.93 -7.56
C TYR A 184 -5.17 15.44 -7.88
N THR A 185 -6.14 15.03 -8.69
CA THR A 185 -6.25 13.67 -9.21
C THR A 185 -6.50 13.70 -10.71
N ARG A 186 -5.85 12.79 -11.44
CA ARG A 186 -6.15 12.52 -12.85
C ARG A 186 -6.38 11.04 -13.05
N GLU A 187 -7.58 10.70 -13.52
CA GLU A 187 -8.00 9.33 -13.83
C GLU A 187 -7.52 8.91 -15.22
N PHE A 188 -7.44 7.60 -15.42
CA PHE A 188 -7.38 7.02 -16.76
C PHE A 188 -8.77 7.04 -17.41
N SER A 189 -8.81 7.39 -18.69
CA SER A 189 -9.99 7.29 -19.55
C SER A 189 -9.58 6.85 -20.97
N GLU A 190 -10.52 6.71 -21.89
CA GLU A 190 -10.22 6.44 -23.30
C GLU A 190 -9.43 7.60 -23.93
N GLU A 191 -9.70 8.85 -23.52
CA GLU A 191 -9.02 10.06 -23.96
C GLU A 191 -7.68 10.28 -23.25
N ASN A 192 -7.53 9.76 -22.03
CA ASN A 192 -6.31 9.80 -21.24
C ASN A 192 -5.83 8.38 -20.84
N PRO A 193 -5.37 7.55 -21.79
CA PRO A 193 -5.06 6.15 -21.51
C PRO A 193 -3.70 5.94 -20.82
N LEU A 194 -2.89 6.98 -20.65
CA LEU A 194 -1.48 6.86 -20.28
C LEU A 194 -1.03 7.76 -19.11
N LYS A 195 -1.85 8.71 -18.66
CA LYS A 195 -1.43 9.72 -17.66
C LYS A 195 -2.37 9.76 -16.46
N GLY A 196 -2.43 8.66 -15.70
CA GLY A 196 -3.08 8.63 -14.39
C GLY A 196 -2.07 8.99 -13.29
N PHE A 197 -2.38 10.02 -12.49
CA PHE A 197 -1.53 10.42 -11.36
C PHE A 197 -2.30 11.17 -10.28
N ILE A 198 -1.67 11.31 -9.12
CA ILE A 198 -2.20 12.03 -7.96
C ILE A 198 -1.11 13.00 -7.47
N ILE A 199 -1.47 14.27 -7.26
CA ILE A 199 -0.62 15.26 -6.59
C ILE A 199 -1.05 15.33 -5.13
N MET A 200 -0.10 15.19 -4.22
CA MET A 200 -0.37 15.14 -2.79
C MET A 200 0.73 15.80 -1.95
N GLU A 201 0.39 16.11 -0.70
CA GLU A 201 1.31 16.68 0.27
C GLU A 201 2.56 15.81 0.46
N TYR A 202 3.71 16.47 0.53
CA TYR A 202 4.94 15.83 0.96
C TYR A 202 5.12 15.97 2.47
N LEU A 203 5.09 14.86 3.19
CA LEU A 203 5.39 14.82 4.61
C LEU A 203 6.89 14.58 4.82
N ALA A 204 7.61 15.64 5.20
CA ALA A 204 9.02 15.56 5.56
C ALA A 204 9.22 14.81 6.89
N ASP A 205 10.42 14.26 7.07
CA ASP A 205 10.90 13.65 8.33
C ASP A 205 10.13 12.41 8.82
N ASN A 206 9.51 11.66 7.90
CA ASN A 206 8.85 10.40 8.21
C ASN A 206 9.81 9.20 8.14
N LEU A 207 9.60 8.24 9.04
CA LEU A 207 10.31 6.96 9.02
C LEU A 207 9.71 6.07 7.93
N SER A 208 10.54 5.67 6.97
CA SER A 208 10.18 4.61 6.03
C SER A 208 10.31 3.26 6.73
N LEU A 209 9.24 2.48 6.72
CA LEU A 209 9.20 1.15 7.32
C LEU A 209 9.02 0.10 6.22
N HIS A 210 9.72 -1.00 6.38
CA HIS A 210 9.59 -2.18 5.56
C HIS A 210 8.71 -3.24 6.24
N ILE A 211 8.17 -4.18 5.45
CA ILE A 211 7.30 -5.26 5.94
C ILE A 211 8.00 -6.22 6.93
N PHE A 212 9.31 -6.15 7.05
CA PHE A 212 10.10 -6.94 8.01
C PHE A 212 10.45 -6.14 9.27
N ASP A 213 10.18 -4.83 9.31
CA ASP A 213 10.39 -4.05 10.52
C ASP A 213 9.32 -4.42 11.56
N ASN A 214 9.79 -4.72 12.77
CA ASN A 214 8.95 -5.05 13.92
C ASN A 214 8.73 -3.79 14.77
N LEU A 215 7.46 -3.41 14.92
CA LEU A 215 6.98 -2.32 15.76
C LEU A 215 6.42 -2.89 17.06
N SER A 216 6.36 -2.05 18.10
CA SER A 216 5.68 -2.43 19.34
C SER A 216 4.15 -2.45 19.14
N PRO A 217 3.40 -3.22 19.93
CA PRO A 217 1.93 -3.18 19.92
C PRO A 217 1.37 -1.77 20.10
N GLU A 218 2.03 -0.91 20.88
CA GLU A 218 1.64 0.48 21.08
C GLU A 218 1.86 1.33 19.83
N ASP A 219 2.98 1.14 19.12
CA ASP A 219 3.32 1.88 17.90
C ASP A 219 2.28 1.63 16.78
N ILE A 220 1.57 0.48 16.80
CA ILE A 220 0.56 0.15 15.77
C ILE A 220 -0.86 0.66 16.06
N LEU A 221 -1.13 1.20 17.26
CA LEU A 221 -2.48 1.62 17.64
C LEU A 221 -3.03 2.73 16.74
N GLN A 222 -2.15 3.62 16.26
CA GLN A 222 -2.54 4.68 15.35
C GLN A 222 -3.04 4.14 14.01
N ALA A 223 -2.35 3.16 13.42
CA ALA A 223 -2.81 2.51 12.20
C ALA A 223 -4.12 1.75 12.42
N LEU A 224 -4.27 1.06 13.56
CA LEU A 224 -5.54 0.41 13.90
C LEU A 224 -6.70 1.41 14.00
N HIS A 225 -6.49 2.57 14.61
CA HIS A 225 -7.51 3.61 14.69
C HIS A 225 -7.82 4.18 13.30
N ALA A 226 -6.81 4.39 12.45
CA ALA A 226 -7.03 4.83 11.06
C ALA A 226 -7.85 3.83 10.23
N ILE A 227 -7.56 2.52 10.36
CA ILE A 227 -8.36 1.45 9.73
C ILE A 227 -9.79 1.51 10.27
N ALA A 228 -9.98 1.66 11.58
CA ALA A 228 -11.30 1.73 12.20
C ALA A 228 -12.13 2.92 11.67
N SER A 229 -11.52 4.09 11.49
CA SER A 229 -12.20 5.25 10.91
C SER A 229 -12.56 5.07 9.45
N LEU A 230 -11.69 4.44 8.65
CA LEU A 230 -11.99 4.11 7.26
C LEU A 230 -13.15 3.10 7.17
N GLU A 231 -13.15 2.08 8.03
CA GLU A 231 -14.22 1.10 8.12
C GLU A 231 -15.54 1.77 8.52
N ALA A 232 -15.54 2.64 9.54
CA ALA A 232 -16.72 3.41 9.94
C ALA A 232 -17.21 4.36 8.83
N ALA A 233 -16.30 5.02 8.11
CA ALA A 233 -16.64 5.86 6.97
C ALA A 233 -17.32 5.06 5.85
N SER A 234 -16.86 3.84 5.59
CA SER A 234 -17.43 2.97 4.55
C SER A 234 -18.90 2.58 4.83
N LEU A 235 -19.33 2.60 6.09
CA LEU A 235 -20.73 2.36 6.46
C LEU A 235 -21.67 3.50 6.03
N LYS A 236 -21.12 4.70 5.79
CA LYS A 236 -21.89 5.86 5.31
C LYS A 236 -22.16 5.81 3.79
N PHE A 237 -21.42 4.98 3.06
CA PHE A 237 -21.49 4.92 1.60
C PHE A 237 -22.79 4.26 1.14
N THR A 238 -23.45 4.85 0.13
CA THR A 238 -24.63 4.24 -0.48
C THR A 238 -24.26 3.01 -1.31
N ASP A 239 -25.26 2.24 -1.74
CA ASP A 239 -25.01 1.09 -2.62
C ASP A 239 -24.48 1.53 -4.00
N GLU A 240 -24.89 2.71 -4.48
CA GLU A 240 -24.32 3.32 -5.68
C GLU A 240 -22.83 3.65 -5.49
N ASP A 241 -22.45 4.26 -4.36
CA ASP A 241 -21.05 4.57 -4.05
C ASP A 241 -20.21 3.30 -3.95
N LYS A 242 -20.72 2.26 -3.27
CA LYS A 242 -20.08 0.94 -3.20
C LYS A 242 -19.95 0.29 -4.59
N GLY A 243 -20.89 0.57 -5.49
CA GLY A 243 -20.89 0.12 -6.87
C GLY A 243 -19.79 0.72 -7.74
N LEU A 244 -19.19 1.84 -7.33
CA LEU A 244 -18.07 2.48 -8.04
C LEU A 244 -16.73 1.74 -7.83
N PHE A 245 -16.60 0.98 -6.74
CA PHE A 245 -15.37 0.27 -6.44
C PHE A 245 -15.23 -1.01 -7.28
N MET A 246 -13.99 -1.32 -7.62
CA MET A 246 -13.64 -2.62 -8.19
C MET A 246 -14.12 -3.75 -7.28
N LYS A 247 -14.71 -4.77 -7.90
CA LYS A 247 -15.01 -6.03 -7.22
C LYS A 247 -13.87 -7.00 -7.51
N ASN A 248 -13.37 -7.69 -6.49
CA ASN A 248 -12.36 -8.75 -6.60
C ASN A 248 -11.01 -8.28 -7.18
N ILE A 249 -10.35 -7.29 -6.58
CA ILE A 249 -9.03 -6.80 -7.04
C ILE A 249 -8.03 -7.96 -7.18
N PHE A 250 -8.12 -8.95 -6.29
CA PHE A 250 -7.29 -10.15 -6.30
C PHE A 250 -7.99 -11.39 -6.86
N GLY A 251 -9.28 -11.35 -7.18
CA GLY A 251 -9.98 -12.53 -7.66
C GLY A 251 -9.58 -12.95 -9.07
N GLU A 252 -9.06 -12.05 -9.91
CA GLU A 252 -8.47 -12.40 -11.20
C GLU A 252 -6.98 -12.79 -11.06
N MET A 253 -6.22 -12.10 -10.20
CA MET A 253 -4.78 -12.34 -9.98
C MET A 253 -4.49 -13.59 -9.13
N PHE A 254 -5.39 -13.93 -8.21
CA PHE A 254 -5.29 -15.04 -7.25
C PHE A 254 -6.55 -15.92 -7.27
N ALA A 255 -7.24 -16.02 -8.42
CA ALA A 255 -8.46 -16.81 -8.61
C ALA A 255 -8.38 -18.26 -8.09
N LYS A 256 -7.16 -18.83 -8.04
CA LYS A 256 -6.90 -20.18 -7.53
C LYS A 256 -6.81 -20.27 -6.00
N ALA A 257 -6.58 -19.15 -5.31
CA ALA A 257 -6.39 -19.07 -3.86
C ALA A 257 -7.54 -18.35 -3.12
N LEU A 258 -8.32 -17.51 -3.80
CA LEU A 258 -9.42 -16.74 -3.20
C LEU A 258 -10.78 -17.27 -3.67
N THR A 259 -11.60 -17.77 -2.75
CA THR A 259 -12.99 -18.12 -3.04
C THR A 259 -13.88 -16.88 -2.94
N LYS A 260 -15.07 -16.92 -3.58
CA LYS A 260 -16.08 -15.86 -3.50
C LYS A 260 -16.53 -15.55 -2.05
N GLU A 261 -16.28 -16.47 -1.12
CA GLU A 261 -16.64 -16.39 0.29
C GLU A 261 -15.62 -15.58 1.12
N THR A 262 -14.37 -15.45 0.65
CA THR A 262 -13.30 -14.70 1.34
C THR A 262 -13.08 -13.28 0.79
N SER A 263 -13.69 -12.96 -0.35
CA SER A 263 -13.59 -11.64 -1.00
C SER A 263 -14.90 -10.88 -0.81
N HIS A 264 -14.98 -10.03 0.21
CA HIS A 264 -16.12 -9.14 0.41
C HIS A 264 -15.67 -7.72 0.76
N PHE A 265 -16.51 -6.74 0.45
CA PHE A 265 -16.25 -5.36 0.82
C PHE A 265 -16.26 -5.24 2.35
N GLY A 266 -15.15 -4.78 2.94
CA GLY A 266 -15.11 -4.37 4.35
C GLY A 266 -15.10 -5.52 5.34
N CYS A 267 -14.18 -6.49 5.16
CA CYS A 267 -13.80 -7.32 6.30
C CYS A 267 -12.71 -6.57 7.07
N PRO A 268 -13.01 -5.87 8.19
CA PRO A 268 -11.98 -5.21 8.98
C PRO A 268 -10.88 -6.17 9.42
N THR A 269 -11.22 -7.45 9.54
CA THR A 269 -10.29 -8.53 9.81
C THR A 269 -9.15 -8.62 8.80
N THR A 270 -9.41 -8.43 7.51
CA THR A 270 -8.38 -8.57 6.48
C THR A 270 -7.27 -7.53 6.66
N ASP A 271 -7.66 -6.26 6.89
CA ASP A 271 -6.69 -5.18 7.12
C ASP A 271 -5.96 -5.34 8.45
N VAL A 272 -6.66 -5.74 9.51
CA VAL A 272 -6.03 -5.98 10.82
C VAL A 272 -5.04 -7.14 10.74
N VAL A 273 -5.41 -8.27 10.14
CA VAL A 273 -4.49 -9.41 9.94
C VAL A 273 -3.27 -8.98 9.14
N ARG A 274 -3.46 -8.22 8.06
CA ARG A 274 -2.36 -7.70 7.24
C ARG A 274 -1.43 -6.80 8.06
N LEU A 275 -1.98 -5.88 8.83
CA LEU A 275 -1.21 -4.97 9.70
C LEU A 275 -0.43 -5.74 10.76
N LEU A 276 -1.07 -6.67 11.48
CA LEU A 276 -0.39 -7.44 12.54
C LEU A 276 0.72 -8.33 11.99
N ASN A 277 0.50 -8.95 10.83
CA ASN A 277 1.51 -9.80 10.18
C ASN A 277 2.68 -8.99 9.62
N ALA A 278 2.42 -7.82 9.04
CA ALA A 278 3.45 -6.95 8.49
C ALA A 278 4.27 -6.24 9.58
N CYS A 279 3.62 -5.79 10.66
CA CYS A 279 4.25 -4.83 11.58
C CYS A 279 4.70 -5.42 12.91
N LEU A 280 4.26 -6.61 13.33
CA LEU A 280 4.65 -7.17 14.63
C LEU A 280 5.62 -8.34 14.48
N SER A 281 6.46 -8.52 15.50
CA SER A 281 7.21 -9.76 15.70
C SER A 281 6.25 -10.93 15.93
N ALA A 282 6.70 -12.16 15.74
CA ALA A 282 5.90 -13.35 16.03
C ALA A 282 5.48 -13.37 17.50
N LYS A 283 6.41 -13.04 18.40
CA LYS A 283 6.15 -12.97 19.84
C LYS A 283 5.07 -11.94 20.17
N ASP A 284 5.25 -10.69 19.75
CA ASP A 284 4.32 -9.61 20.10
C ASP A 284 2.93 -9.89 19.51
N ARG A 285 2.86 -10.43 18.30
CA ARG A 285 1.60 -10.84 17.67
C ARG A 285 0.90 -11.92 18.48
N ARG A 286 1.59 -13.00 18.86
CA ARG A 286 1.03 -14.12 19.65
C ARG A 286 0.52 -13.65 21.01
N GLU A 287 1.26 -12.77 21.67
CA GLU A 287 0.94 -12.26 23.01
C GLU A 287 -0.19 -11.21 23.00
N ASN A 288 -0.37 -10.46 21.90
CA ASN A 288 -1.22 -9.25 21.91
C ASN A 288 -2.37 -9.24 20.90
N TRP A 289 -2.51 -10.22 19.98
CA TRP A 289 -3.53 -10.11 18.93
C TRP A 289 -4.97 -9.93 19.46
N GLU A 290 -5.34 -10.55 20.59
CA GLU A 290 -6.68 -10.39 21.18
C GLU A 290 -6.89 -8.99 21.75
N SER A 291 -5.91 -8.46 22.49
CA SER A 291 -5.99 -7.11 23.08
C SER A 291 -5.96 -6.03 22.00
N LEU A 292 -5.22 -6.24 20.92
CA LEU A 292 -5.20 -5.37 19.75
C LEU A 292 -6.54 -5.36 19.00
N LEU A 293 -7.20 -6.51 18.87
CA LEU A 293 -8.56 -6.57 18.30
C LEU A 293 -9.59 -5.88 19.20
N GLU A 294 -9.46 -5.98 20.52
CA GLU A 294 -10.30 -5.24 21.46
C GLU A 294 -10.11 -3.73 21.33
N LYS A 295 -8.85 -3.27 21.20
CA LYS A 295 -8.54 -1.86 20.95
C LYS A 295 -9.12 -1.39 19.63
N PHE A 296 -8.90 -2.14 18.54
CA PHE A 296 -9.49 -1.85 17.24
C PHE A 296 -11.03 -1.76 17.32
N TYR A 297 -11.68 -2.72 17.98
CA TYR A 297 -13.14 -2.72 18.12
C TYR A 297 -13.65 -1.52 18.94
N SER A 298 -12.90 -1.10 19.96
CA SER A 298 -13.19 0.13 20.71
C SER A 298 -13.12 1.35 19.80
N PHE A 299 -12.04 1.49 19.03
CA PHE A 299 -11.90 2.59 18.07
C PHE A 299 -13.05 2.58 17.06
N LEU A 300 -13.35 1.43 16.48
CA LEU A 300 -14.44 1.30 15.51
C LEU A 300 -15.78 1.71 16.13
N LYS A 301 -16.05 1.32 17.38
CA LYS A 301 -17.27 1.72 18.08
C LYS A 301 -17.36 3.22 18.31
N ASP A 302 -16.24 3.86 18.68
CA ASP A 302 -16.18 5.30 18.88
C ASP A 302 -16.44 6.05 17.55
N GLU A 303 -15.84 5.59 16.46
CA GLU A 303 -15.98 6.17 15.11
C GLU A 303 -17.38 5.95 14.50
N VAL A 304 -17.98 4.77 14.73
CA VAL A 304 -19.35 4.46 14.29
C VAL A 304 -20.37 5.32 15.04
N GLY A 305 -20.10 5.62 16.31
CA GLY A 305 -20.96 6.43 17.16
C GLY A 305 -22.18 5.67 17.72
N ASN A 306 -22.69 6.15 18.86
CA ASN A 306 -23.69 5.44 19.67
C ASN A 306 -25.04 5.18 18.99
N ASN A 307 -25.36 5.88 17.90
CA ASN A 307 -26.66 5.79 17.23
C ASN A 307 -26.67 4.79 16.06
N ASN A 308 -25.52 4.24 15.69
CA ASN A 308 -25.39 3.33 14.56
C ASN A 308 -25.16 1.90 15.04
N GLN A 309 -25.71 0.95 14.29
CA GLN A 309 -25.53 -0.47 14.58
C GLN A 309 -24.11 -0.91 14.19
N MET A 310 -23.41 -1.56 15.12
CA MET A 310 -22.11 -2.17 14.82
C MET A 310 -22.26 -3.28 13.77
N PRO A 311 -21.32 -3.38 12.80
CA PRO A 311 -21.40 -4.38 11.73
C PRO A 311 -21.18 -5.81 12.23
N CYS A 312 -20.45 -5.97 13.34
CA CYS A 312 -20.21 -7.25 13.99
C CYS A 312 -20.02 -7.09 15.50
N THR A 313 -20.08 -8.22 16.21
CA THR A 313 -19.66 -8.32 17.62
C THR A 313 -18.15 -8.53 17.72
N LEU A 314 -17.57 -8.20 18.87
CA LEU A 314 -16.15 -8.48 19.15
C LEU A 314 -15.80 -9.96 18.97
N GLU A 315 -16.69 -10.87 19.39
CA GLU A 315 -16.47 -12.32 19.24
C GLU A 315 -16.49 -12.75 17.77
N GLN A 316 -17.38 -12.18 16.95
CA GLN A 316 -17.36 -12.41 15.51
C GLN A 316 -16.07 -11.88 14.87
N LEU A 317 -15.57 -10.72 15.30
CA LEU A 317 -14.30 -10.16 14.82
C LEU A 317 -13.11 -11.08 15.18
N LYS A 318 -13.04 -11.54 16.44
CA LYS A 318 -12.01 -12.49 16.88
C LYS A 318 -12.10 -13.80 16.10
N GLN A 319 -13.31 -14.33 15.90
CA GLN A 319 -13.51 -15.55 15.13
C GLN A 319 -13.08 -15.37 13.67
N ALA A 320 -13.46 -14.27 13.02
CA ALA A 320 -13.06 -13.96 11.65
C ALA A 320 -11.53 -13.85 11.54
N TYR A 321 -10.87 -13.21 12.51
CA TYR A 321 -9.39 -13.13 12.57
C TYR A 321 -8.77 -14.52 12.54
N ARG A 322 -9.20 -15.43 13.42
CA ARG A 322 -8.67 -16.80 13.46
C ARG A 322 -8.85 -17.53 12.13
N LEU A 323 -10.02 -17.39 11.50
CA LEU A 323 -10.36 -18.05 10.23
C LEU A 323 -9.54 -17.50 9.05
N TYR A 324 -9.38 -16.19 8.97
CA TYR A 324 -8.67 -15.54 7.87
C TYR A 324 -7.14 -15.56 8.03
N PHE A 325 -6.63 -15.67 9.26
CA PHE A 325 -5.21 -15.57 9.57
C PHE A 325 -4.31 -16.43 8.65
N PRO A 326 -4.56 -17.74 8.45
CA PRO A 326 -3.67 -18.58 7.64
C PRO A 326 -3.52 -18.05 6.22
N LEU A 327 -4.61 -17.60 5.60
CA LEU A 327 -4.61 -17.03 4.26
C LEU A 327 -3.90 -15.67 4.25
N GLY A 328 -4.23 -14.79 5.20
CA GLY A 328 -3.63 -13.45 5.28
C GLY A 328 -2.12 -13.48 5.51
N ALA A 329 -1.63 -14.37 6.38
CA ALA A 329 -0.21 -14.59 6.61
C ALA A 329 0.48 -15.20 5.38
N PHE A 330 -0.15 -16.18 4.73
CA PHE A 330 0.39 -16.80 3.51
C PHE A 330 0.60 -15.78 2.39
N MET A 331 -0.28 -14.79 2.24
CA MET A 331 -0.13 -13.74 1.23
C MET A 331 1.07 -12.80 1.49
N ILE A 332 1.55 -12.70 2.73
CA ILE A 332 2.67 -11.83 3.10
C ILE A 332 4.02 -12.50 2.80
N VAL A 333 4.14 -13.81 3.00
CA VAL A 333 5.41 -14.55 2.86
C VAL A 333 6.09 -14.33 1.50
N PRO A 334 5.40 -14.43 0.33
CA PRO A 334 6.01 -14.16 -0.97
C PRO A 334 6.52 -12.72 -1.15
N MET A 335 5.95 -11.75 -0.44
CA MET A 335 6.37 -10.34 -0.51
C MET A 335 7.70 -10.09 0.22
N ILE A 336 8.12 -10.98 1.12
CA ILE A 336 9.38 -10.85 1.85
C ILE A 336 10.59 -11.22 0.98
N GLY A 337 10.43 -12.17 0.05
CA GLY A 337 11.52 -12.68 -0.81
C GLY A 337 12.27 -11.60 -1.60
N PRO A 338 11.60 -10.68 -2.31
CA PRO A 338 12.26 -9.58 -3.01
C PRO A 338 13.07 -8.68 -2.09
N LEU A 339 12.53 -8.36 -0.91
CA LEU A 339 13.21 -7.52 0.07
C LEU A 339 14.45 -8.22 0.64
N PHE A 340 14.39 -9.54 0.83
CA PHE A 340 15.55 -10.35 1.18
C PHE A 340 16.63 -10.29 0.09
N SER A 341 16.25 -10.40 -1.18
CA SER A 341 17.18 -10.25 -2.31
C SER A 341 17.84 -8.87 -2.33
N LEU A 342 17.07 -7.81 -2.08
CA LEU A 342 17.59 -6.44 -2.01
C LEU A 342 18.63 -6.29 -0.88
N ALA A 343 18.30 -6.77 0.32
CA ALA A 343 19.20 -6.70 1.47
C ALA A 343 20.48 -7.50 1.25
N ASN A 344 20.39 -8.67 0.60
CA ASN A 344 21.55 -9.52 0.31
C ASN A 344 22.55 -8.91 -0.66
N ASN A 345 22.08 -8.04 -1.55
CA ASN A 345 22.89 -7.32 -2.53
C ASN A 345 23.43 -5.97 -1.99
N SER A 346 23.17 -5.65 -0.72
CA SER A 346 23.76 -4.48 -0.07
C SER A 346 25.26 -4.70 0.20
N ASP A 347 26.06 -3.65 -0.04
CA ASP A 347 27.47 -3.60 0.35
C ASP A 347 27.65 -3.33 1.87
N ASP A 348 26.58 -2.90 2.55
CA ASP A 348 26.56 -2.68 4.00
C ASP A 348 26.31 -4.01 4.73
N VAL A 349 27.38 -4.54 5.34
CA VAL A 349 27.38 -5.82 6.05
C VAL A 349 26.51 -5.78 7.31
N GLU A 350 26.56 -4.70 8.08
CA GLU A 350 25.77 -4.58 9.32
C GLU A 350 24.28 -4.49 9.00
N TYR A 351 23.93 -3.71 7.98
CA TYR A 351 22.56 -3.66 7.48
C TYR A 351 22.08 -5.03 7.01
N LYS A 352 22.91 -5.75 6.24
CA LYS A 352 22.57 -7.06 5.70
C LYS A 352 22.32 -8.08 6.81
N GLU A 353 23.23 -8.22 7.78
CA GLU A 353 23.09 -9.17 8.88
C GLU A 353 21.81 -8.89 9.69
N ARG A 354 21.59 -7.62 10.06
CA ARG A 354 20.38 -7.20 10.79
C ARG A 354 19.09 -7.52 10.04
N VAL A 355 19.04 -7.22 8.73
CA VAL A 355 17.82 -7.45 7.93
C VAL A 355 17.58 -8.95 7.69
N GLN A 356 18.64 -9.75 7.55
CA GLN A 356 18.51 -11.20 7.47
C GLN A 356 17.87 -11.76 8.74
N GLU A 357 18.36 -11.39 9.92
CA GLU A 357 17.79 -11.83 11.20
C GLU A 357 16.30 -11.49 11.32
N LEU A 358 15.92 -10.25 10.98
CA LEU A 358 14.53 -9.81 11.01
C LEU A 358 13.64 -10.58 10.02
N ILE A 359 14.13 -10.81 8.79
CA ILE A 359 13.40 -11.55 7.77
C ILE A 359 13.19 -13.01 8.17
N PHE A 360 14.21 -13.65 8.74
CA PHE A 360 14.11 -15.04 9.20
C PHE A 360 13.11 -15.16 10.34
N GLU A 361 13.19 -14.32 11.38
CA GLU A 361 12.23 -14.30 12.49
C GLU A 361 10.79 -14.12 11.99
N LYS A 362 10.58 -13.13 11.11
CA LYS A 362 9.27 -12.84 10.55
C LYS A 362 8.72 -14.03 9.76
N THR A 363 9.53 -14.60 8.87
CA THR A 363 9.09 -15.68 7.96
C THR A 363 8.80 -16.96 8.73
N GLU A 364 9.70 -17.36 9.64
CA GLU A 364 9.52 -18.53 10.50
C GLU A 364 8.26 -18.38 11.36
N GLY A 365 8.13 -17.24 12.04
CA GLY A 365 6.98 -16.98 12.89
C GLY A 365 5.64 -16.95 12.14
N LEU A 366 5.60 -16.41 10.93
CA LEU A 366 4.40 -16.45 10.09
C LEU A 366 4.05 -17.88 9.68
N LEU A 367 5.03 -18.69 9.27
CA LEU A 367 4.80 -20.08 8.88
C LEU A 367 4.30 -20.93 10.05
N GLU A 368 4.90 -20.79 11.24
CA GLU A 368 4.44 -21.45 12.46
C GLU A 368 2.99 -21.06 12.81
N ASP A 369 2.67 -19.76 12.79
CA ASP A 369 1.33 -19.28 13.11
C ASP A 369 0.30 -19.79 12.09
N ILE A 370 0.64 -19.84 10.80
CA ILE A 370 -0.23 -20.41 9.75
C ILE A 370 -0.65 -21.83 10.13
N PHE A 371 0.32 -22.69 10.50
CA PHE A 371 0.01 -24.07 10.89
C PHE A 371 -0.82 -24.13 12.18
N GLU A 372 -0.50 -23.33 13.19
CA GLU A 372 -1.23 -23.32 14.46
C GLU A 372 -2.69 -22.89 14.28
N PHE A 373 -2.95 -21.79 13.58
CA PHE A 373 -4.31 -21.32 13.31
C PHE A 373 -5.07 -22.29 12.40
N TYR A 374 -4.41 -22.84 11.37
CA TYR A 374 -5.02 -23.83 10.47
C TYR A 374 -5.49 -25.08 11.22
N GLU A 375 -4.64 -25.68 12.06
CA GLU A 375 -4.99 -26.88 12.82
C GLU A 375 -6.09 -26.60 13.86
N LYS A 376 -6.05 -25.45 14.56
CA LYS A 376 -7.13 -25.05 15.47
C LYS A 376 -8.47 -24.89 14.75
N ASN A 377 -8.46 -24.26 13.56
CA ASN A 377 -9.67 -24.07 12.76
C ASN A 377 -10.24 -25.41 12.28
N LYS A 378 -9.38 -26.31 11.79
CA LYS A 378 -9.77 -27.66 11.34
C LYS A 378 -10.42 -28.49 12.45
N ASN A 379 -9.85 -28.45 13.66
CA ASN A 379 -10.37 -29.19 14.83
C ASN A 379 -11.69 -28.62 15.36
N THR A 380 -11.96 -27.34 15.12
CA THR A 380 -13.22 -26.69 15.50
C THR A 380 -14.35 -27.06 14.52
N SER A 381 -14.04 -27.17 13.22
CA SER A 381 -14.99 -27.61 12.19
C SER A 381 -15.39 -29.08 12.34
N SER A 382 -14.44 -29.97 12.62
CA SER A 382 -14.71 -31.41 12.80
C SER A 382 -15.52 -31.73 14.08
N GLY A 383 -15.42 -30.89 15.12
CA GLY A 383 -16.26 -30.98 16.31
C GLY A 383 -17.71 -30.53 16.11
N THR A 384 -17.98 -29.76 15.04
CA THR A 384 -19.32 -29.26 14.71
C THR A 384 -20.08 -30.29 13.86
N GLU A 385 -19.41 -30.94 12.90
CA GLU A 385 -19.96 -32.09 12.15
C GLU A 385 -20.27 -33.31 13.06
N ALA A 386 -19.48 -33.52 14.11
CA ALA A 386 -19.75 -34.53 15.13
C ALA A 386 -20.99 -34.20 16.01
N LYS A 387 -21.45 -32.94 16.05
CA LYS A 387 -22.68 -32.54 16.75
C LYS A 387 -23.91 -32.56 15.85
N GLU A 388 -23.77 -32.27 14.56
CA GLU A 388 -24.88 -32.35 13.60
C GLU A 388 -25.27 -33.79 13.25
N SER A 389 -24.37 -34.76 13.41
CA SER A 389 -24.69 -36.19 13.25
C SER A 389 -25.58 -36.80 14.35
N ASN A 390 -25.92 -36.05 15.41
CA ASN A 390 -26.74 -36.54 16.53
C ASN A 390 -28.08 -35.80 16.74
N GLY A 391 -28.52 -34.96 15.80
CA GLY A 391 -29.79 -34.22 15.89
C GLY A 391 -30.59 -34.29 14.61
N GLY A 392 -31.33 -35.37 14.41
CA GLY A 392 -32.16 -35.56 13.23
C GLY A 392 -33.40 -34.65 13.16
N LEU A 393 -33.58 -34.10 11.95
CA LEU A 393 -34.82 -33.72 11.21
C LEU A 393 -35.60 -32.43 11.60
N PRO A 394 -36.38 -31.85 10.66
CA PRO A 394 -36.15 -31.68 9.21
C PRO A 394 -36.62 -30.33 8.61
N LEU A 395 -36.07 -30.05 7.41
CA LEU A 395 -36.48 -29.12 6.34
C LEU A 395 -36.53 -27.62 6.62
#